data_AF-A0A512AY27-F1
#
_entry.id   AF-A0A512AY27-F1
#
_cell.length_a   1.000
_cell.length_b   1.000
_cell.length_c   1.000
_cell.angle_alpha   90.00
_cell.angle_beta   90.00
_cell.angle_gamma   90.00
#
_symmetry.space_group_name_H-M   'P 1'
#
loop_
_entity.id
_entity.type
_entity.pdbx_description
1 polymer ?
#
loop_
_entity_poly.entity_id
_entity_poly.type
_entity_poly.pdbx_seq_one_letter_code
_entity_poly.pdbx_strand_id
1 'polypeptide(L)'
;MQSLPDFLKENKIAGIFEDKIVQKNWVKNLKKIYKGANTWDYQWAYANLVNHSFCIIPNENLISNIGFGKNSTHTANEDDILANMPTGSIVEIVHPGKFEFANEADQYTNTKVFNPPTLLRRVKNRIKKIMP
;
A
#
# COMPACT_ATOMS: atom_id res chain seq x y z
N MET A 1 -13.70 -7.11 9.10
CA MET A 1 -12.57 -7.19 10.06
C MET A 1 -12.88 -7.99 11.33
N GLN A 2 -14.08 -8.57 11.50
CA GLN A 2 -14.42 -9.36 12.70
C GLN A 2 -13.49 -10.56 12.90
N SER A 3 -13.03 -11.18 11.82
CA SER A 3 -12.07 -12.30 11.81
C SER A 3 -10.61 -11.90 12.06
N LEU A 4 -10.30 -10.61 12.29
CA LEU A 4 -8.92 -10.16 12.47
C LEU A 4 -8.23 -10.83 13.68
N PRO A 5 -8.88 -10.98 14.86
CA PRO A 5 -8.24 -11.66 15.99
C PRO A 5 -7.74 -13.06 15.66
N ASP A 6 -8.56 -13.88 14.99
CA ASP A 6 -8.18 -15.24 14.58
C ASP A 6 -7.10 -15.23 13.50
N PHE A 7 -7.23 -14.33 12.52
CA PHE A 7 -6.21 -14.12 11.49
C PHE A 7 -4.83 -13.81 12.09
N LEU A 8 -4.77 -13.01 13.16
CA LEU A 8 -3.54 -12.69 13.87
C LEU A 8 -3.05 -13.84 14.74
N LYS A 9 -3.95 -14.53 15.46
CA LYS A 9 -3.63 -15.68 16.32
C LYS A 9 -3.02 -16.83 15.53
N GLU A 10 -3.58 -17.11 14.36
CA GLU A 10 -3.14 -18.19 13.46
C GLU A 10 -1.98 -17.76 12.55
N ASN A 11 -1.51 -16.51 12.64
CA ASN A 11 -0.45 -15.96 11.81
C ASN A 11 -0.71 -16.13 10.29
N LYS A 12 -1.97 -16.00 9.85
CA LYS A 12 -2.40 -16.23 8.44
C LYS A 12 -1.66 -15.34 7.44
N ILE A 13 -1.17 -14.17 7.88
CA ILE A 13 -0.38 -13.25 7.05
C ILE A 13 0.88 -13.90 6.46
N ALA A 14 1.46 -14.89 7.15
CA ALA A 14 2.67 -15.57 6.68
C ALA A 14 2.42 -16.50 5.49
N GLY A 15 1.18 -16.92 5.25
CA GLY A 15 0.79 -17.66 4.05
C GLY A 15 0.46 -16.76 2.85
N ILE A 16 0.43 -15.43 3.05
CA ILE A 16 0.12 -14.45 2.00
C ILE A 16 1.37 -13.75 1.51
N PHE A 17 2.24 -13.31 2.43
CA PHE A 17 3.46 -12.58 2.10
C PHE A 17 4.67 -13.35 2.60
N GLU A 18 5.71 -13.50 1.78
CA GLU A 18 6.97 -14.10 2.21
C GLU A 18 7.84 -13.12 3.02
N ASP A 19 7.86 -11.84 2.61
CA ASP A 19 8.67 -10.80 3.25
C ASP A 19 8.16 -10.46 4.67
N LYS A 20 9.03 -10.69 5.67
CA LYS A 20 8.73 -10.43 7.08
C LYS A 20 8.53 -8.95 7.41
N ILE A 21 9.15 -8.05 6.68
CA ILE A 21 8.97 -6.60 6.83
C ILE A 21 7.56 -6.23 6.37
N VAL A 22 7.13 -6.74 5.21
CA VAL A 22 5.77 -6.55 4.69
C VAL A 22 4.73 -7.12 5.66
N GLN A 23 4.92 -8.36 6.13
CA GLN A 23 4.06 -8.98 7.16
C GLN A 23 3.93 -8.09 8.40
N LYS A 24 5.05 -7.61 8.94
CA LYS A 24 5.09 -6.76 10.15
C LYS A 24 4.35 -5.44 9.94
N ASN A 25 4.53 -4.80 8.78
CA ASN A 25 3.85 -3.55 8.45
C ASN A 25 2.34 -3.74 8.35
N TRP A 26 1.89 -4.78 7.64
CA TRP A 26 0.48 -5.13 7.55
C TRP A 26 -0.13 -5.39 8.93
N VAL A 27 0.47 -6.27 9.74
CA VAL A 27 -0.03 -6.58 11.08
C VAL A 27 -0.09 -5.32 11.95
N LYS A 28 0.92 -4.45 11.88
CA LYS A 28 0.93 -3.19 12.62
C LYS A 28 -0.25 -2.29 12.21
N ASN A 29 -0.48 -2.11 10.92
CA ASN A 29 -1.54 -1.23 10.42
C ASN A 29 -2.93 -1.83 10.70
N LEU A 30 -3.13 -3.12 10.47
CA LEU A 30 -4.40 -3.81 10.78
C LEU A 30 -4.76 -3.70 12.27
N LYS A 31 -3.79 -3.87 13.18
CA LYS A 31 -4.01 -3.64 14.62
C LYS A 31 -4.38 -2.19 14.94
N LYS A 32 -3.81 -1.22 14.23
CA LYS A 32 -4.13 0.21 14.40
C LYS A 32 -5.57 0.50 13.94
N ILE A 33 -5.98 -0.05 12.80
CA ILE A 33 -7.35 0.11 12.28
C ILE A 33 -8.36 -0.56 13.20
N TYR A 34 -8.07 -1.78 13.68
CA TYR A 34 -8.93 -2.49 14.60
C TYR A 34 -9.17 -1.75 15.92
N LYS A 35 -8.21 -0.89 16.32
CA LYS A 35 -8.33 -0.02 17.50
C LYS A 35 -9.06 1.31 17.22
N GLY A 36 -9.61 1.50 16.03
CA GLY A 36 -10.44 2.65 15.68
C GLY A 36 -9.73 3.77 14.91
N ALA A 37 -8.60 3.51 14.26
CA ALA A 37 -8.03 4.50 13.34
C ALA A 37 -8.97 4.75 12.14
N ASN A 38 -9.17 6.03 11.81
CA ASN A 38 -10.16 6.47 10.83
C ASN A 38 -9.59 6.48 9.41
N THR A 39 -9.61 5.32 8.76
CA THR A 39 -9.44 5.16 7.31
C THR A 39 -10.20 3.90 6.89
N TRP A 40 -10.60 3.75 5.63
CA TRP A 40 -11.42 2.62 5.14
C TRP A 40 -10.62 1.62 4.28
N ASP A 41 -9.52 2.07 3.70
CA ASP A 41 -8.72 1.36 2.70
C ASP A 41 -8.14 0.04 3.24
N TYR A 42 -7.67 0.02 4.48
CA TYR A 42 -7.18 -1.19 5.14
C TYR A 42 -8.27 -2.21 5.45
N GLN A 43 -9.50 -1.80 5.71
CA GLN A 43 -10.65 -2.70 5.90
C GLN A 43 -10.95 -3.44 4.61
N TRP A 44 -10.93 -2.70 3.49
CA TRP A 44 -11.15 -3.26 2.16
C TRP A 44 -9.99 -4.18 1.76
N ALA A 45 -8.75 -3.75 1.94
CA ALA A 45 -7.59 -4.59 1.68
C ALA A 45 -7.61 -5.87 2.52
N TYR A 46 -7.96 -5.79 3.81
CA TYR A 46 -8.12 -6.97 4.65
C TYR A 46 -9.20 -7.93 4.11
N ALA A 47 -10.32 -7.41 3.63
CA ALA A 47 -11.37 -8.23 3.01
C ALA A 47 -10.83 -8.98 1.80
N ASN A 48 -10.04 -8.33 0.93
CA ASN A 48 -9.40 -8.98 -0.21
C ASN A 48 -8.43 -10.08 0.23
N LEU A 49 -7.59 -9.79 1.24
CA LEU A 49 -6.59 -10.75 1.75
C LEU A 49 -7.23 -12.03 2.29
N VAL A 50 -8.33 -11.94 3.05
CA VAL A 50 -8.98 -13.13 3.63
C VAL A 50 -9.86 -13.89 2.66
N ASN A 51 -10.27 -13.26 1.56
CA ASN A 51 -11.05 -13.90 0.50
C ASN A 51 -10.18 -14.36 -0.68
N HIS A 52 -8.85 -14.34 -0.54
CA HIS A 52 -7.91 -14.74 -1.60
C HIS A 52 -8.17 -14.04 -2.93
N SER A 53 -8.55 -12.75 -2.88
CA SER A 53 -8.93 -11.98 -4.06
C SER A 53 -7.71 -11.48 -4.83
N PHE A 54 -7.86 -11.37 -6.15
CA PHE A 54 -6.86 -10.77 -7.03
C PHE A 54 -7.17 -9.29 -7.26
N CYS A 55 -6.12 -8.47 -7.32
CA CYS A 55 -6.21 -7.06 -7.69
C CYS A 55 -5.47 -6.86 -9.01
N ILE A 56 -6.09 -6.15 -9.94
CA ILE A 56 -5.44 -5.71 -11.18
C ILE A 56 -4.95 -4.28 -10.95
N ILE A 57 -3.65 -4.07 -11.11
CA ILE A 57 -3.02 -2.74 -11.02
C ILE A 57 -2.55 -2.39 -12.43
N PRO A 58 -3.10 -1.34 -13.06
CA PRO A 58 -2.63 -0.92 -14.37
C PRO A 58 -1.21 -0.35 -14.29
N ASN A 59 -0.43 -0.52 -15.37
CA ASN A 59 0.89 0.11 -15.49
C ASN A 59 0.78 1.64 -15.64
N GLU A 60 -0.34 2.11 -16.21
CA GLU A 60 -0.66 3.53 -16.33
C GLU A 60 -1.55 3.98 -15.17
N ASN A 61 -1.24 5.12 -14.57
CA ASN A 61 -2.10 5.72 -13.57
C ASN A 61 -3.32 6.38 -14.25
N LEU A 62 -4.51 5.83 -14.02
CA LEU A 62 -5.75 6.27 -14.67
C LEU A 62 -6.50 7.35 -13.89
N ILE A 63 -6.01 7.74 -12.72
CA ILE A 63 -6.69 8.67 -11.82
C ILE A 63 -5.75 9.77 -11.34
N SER A 64 -6.31 10.93 -11.01
CA SER A 64 -5.58 11.98 -10.30
C SER A 64 -5.96 11.97 -8.82
N ASN A 65 -4.96 11.91 -7.94
CA ASN A 65 -5.19 12.01 -6.50
C ASN A 65 -5.15 13.48 -6.06
N ILE A 66 -6.34 14.06 -5.89
CA ILE A 66 -6.53 15.46 -5.44
C ILE A 66 -6.42 15.64 -3.92
N GLY A 67 -6.13 14.56 -3.18
CA GLY A 67 -6.09 14.53 -1.71
C GLY A 67 -4.72 14.82 -1.10
N PHE A 68 -3.75 15.31 -1.88
CA PHE A 68 -2.41 15.71 -1.39
C PHE A 68 -2.29 17.22 -1.22
N GLY A 69 -1.43 17.62 -0.28
CA GLY A 69 -1.00 19.01 -0.10
C GLY A 69 -1.79 19.80 0.93
N LYS A 70 -1.64 21.13 0.89
CA LYS A 70 -2.11 22.03 1.98
C LYS A 70 -3.60 21.93 2.30
N ASN A 71 -4.42 21.55 1.31
CA ASN A 71 -5.87 21.42 1.48
C ASN A 71 -6.30 19.99 1.88
N SER A 72 -5.36 19.06 2.06
CA SER A 72 -5.67 17.68 2.45
C SER A 72 -6.05 17.58 3.94
N THR A 73 -6.93 16.62 4.26
CA THR A 73 -7.31 16.33 5.65
C THR A 73 -6.19 15.63 6.42
N HIS A 74 -5.40 14.79 5.74
CA HIS A 74 -4.42 13.91 6.37
C HIS A 74 -3.07 13.79 5.64
N THR A 75 -2.94 14.31 4.41
CA THR A 75 -1.81 13.99 3.51
C THR A 75 -1.12 15.25 2.97
N ALA A 76 -0.63 16.08 3.89
CA ALA A 76 -0.08 17.40 3.55
C ALA A 76 1.28 17.38 2.83
N ASN A 77 1.90 16.21 2.66
CA ASN A 77 3.20 16.08 2.00
C ASN A 77 3.05 16.09 0.47
N GLU A 78 3.31 17.23 -0.17
CA GLU A 78 3.25 17.39 -1.63
C GLU A 78 4.40 16.67 -2.35
N ASP A 79 5.50 16.38 -1.64
CA ASP A 79 6.67 15.66 -2.15
C ASP A 79 6.53 14.12 -1.99
N ASP A 80 5.34 13.61 -1.70
CA ASP A 80 5.11 12.17 -1.64
C ASP A 80 5.26 11.55 -3.04
N ILE A 81 5.77 10.32 -3.13
CA ILE A 81 5.93 9.63 -4.42
C ILE A 81 4.59 9.36 -5.11
N LEU A 82 3.50 9.36 -4.33
CA LEU A 82 2.13 9.18 -4.81
C LEU A 82 1.42 10.51 -5.07
N ALA A 83 2.03 11.64 -4.69
CA ALA A 83 1.49 12.96 -4.97
C ALA A 83 1.77 13.32 -6.44
N ASN A 84 0.79 13.93 -7.10
CA ASN A 84 0.93 14.48 -8.45
C ASN A 84 1.46 13.48 -9.50
N MET A 85 1.15 12.18 -9.34
CA MET A 85 1.52 11.17 -10.34
C MET A 85 0.88 11.53 -11.69
N PRO A 86 1.65 11.50 -12.80
CA PRO A 86 1.09 11.77 -14.13
C PRO A 86 -0.03 10.77 -14.42
N THR A 87 -1.05 11.25 -15.13
CA THR A 87 -2.14 10.39 -15.59
C THR A 87 -1.89 9.94 -17.02
N GLY A 88 -2.33 8.74 -17.33
CA GLY A 88 -2.25 8.13 -18.65
C GLY A 88 -3.60 7.56 -19.07
N SER A 89 -3.61 6.91 -20.23
CA SER A 89 -4.77 6.19 -20.75
C SER A 89 -4.37 4.80 -21.19
N ILE A 90 -5.27 3.84 -21.04
CA ILE A 90 -5.10 2.49 -21.59
C ILE A 90 -5.92 2.41 -22.87
N VAL A 91 -5.23 2.20 -23.99
CA VAL A 91 -5.86 2.14 -25.31
C VAL A 91 -6.34 0.72 -25.64
N GLU A 92 -5.65 -0.29 -25.11
CA GLU A 92 -5.97 -1.71 -25.34
C GLU A 92 -5.89 -2.50 -24.03
N ILE A 93 -6.89 -3.33 -23.77
CA ILE A 93 -6.92 -4.26 -22.64
C ILE A 93 -6.74 -5.67 -23.19
N VAL A 94 -5.56 -6.23 -22.98
CA VAL A 94 -5.26 -7.62 -23.35
C VAL A 94 -5.55 -8.51 -22.15
N HIS A 95 -6.49 -9.44 -22.30
CA HIS A 95 -6.76 -10.43 -21.25
C HIS A 95 -5.60 -11.44 -21.17
N PRO A 96 -5.09 -11.73 -19.95
CA PRO A 96 -4.02 -12.69 -19.81
C PRO A 96 -4.53 -14.09 -20.14
N GLY A 97 -3.74 -14.86 -20.89
CA GLY A 97 -4.07 -16.25 -21.22
C GLY A 97 -3.99 -17.21 -20.03
N LYS A 98 -3.40 -16.76 -18.91
CA LYS A 98 -3.28 -17.49 -17.65
C LYS A 98 -3.43 -16.52 -16.48
N PHE A 99 -4.01 -17.01 -15.39
CA PHE A 99 -4.08 -16.27 -14.13
C PHE A 99 -2.82 -16.60 -13.30
N GLU A 100 -1.85 -15.69 -13.32
CA GLU A 100 -0.59 -15.84 -12.60
C GLU A 100 -0.33 -14.60 -11.74
N PHE A 101 0.33 -14.79 -10.59
CA PHE A 101 0.72 -13.68 -9.73
C PHE A 101 1.91 -12.93 -10.34
N ALA A 102 1.77 -11.61 -10.46
CA ALA A 102 2.83 -10.73 -10.91
C ALA A 102 3.76 -10.38 -9.74
N ASN A 103 4.60 -11.34 -9.32
CA ASN A 103 5.48 -11.18 -8.16
C ASN A 103 6.35 -9.90 -8.21
N GLU A 104 6.86 -9.53 -9.39
CA GLU A 104 7.64 -8.30 -9.56
C GLU A 104 6.82 -7.04 -9.30
N ALA A 105 5.57 -7.00 -9.76
CA ALA A 105 4.65 -5.89 -9.53
C ALA A 105 4.27 -5.79 -8.04
N ASP A 106 4.05 -6.93 -7.38
CA ASP A 106 3.79 -6.98 -5.94
C ASP A 106 5.00 -6.50 -5.13
N GLN A 107 6.22 -6.91 -5.50
CA GLN A 107 7.45 -6.44 -4.88
C GLN A 107 7.66 -4.93 -5.10
N TYR A 108 7.43 -4.44 -6.31
CA TYR A 108 7.49 -3.00 -6.61
C TYR A 108 6.51 -2.22 -5.73
N THR A 109 5.25 -2.65 -5.69
CA THR A 109 4.21 -1.99 -4.89
C THR A 109 4.55 -2.02 -3.40
N ASN A 110 4.95 -3.17 -2.87
CA ASN A 110 5.35 -3.29 -1.46
C ASN A 110 6.54 -2.38 -1.13
N THR A 111 7.57 -2.34 -1.96
CA THR A 111 8.81 -1.59 -1.66
C THR A 111 8.66 -0.08 -1.84
N LYS A 112 7.91 0.36 -2.84
CA LYS A 112 7.74 1.78 -3.15
C LYS A 112 6.60 2.39 -2.34
N VAL A 113 5.46 1.72 -2.26
CA VAL A 113 4.21 2.29 -1.74
C VAL A 113 4.02 2.00 -0.26
N PHE A 114 4.11 0.73 0.16
CA PHE A 114 3.67 0.33 1.51
C PHE A 114 4.80 0.26 2.53
N ASN A 115 5.99 -0.14 2.12
CA ASN A 115 7.10 -0.32 3.04
C ASN A 115 7.64 1.03 3.50
N PRO A 116 7.98 1.14 4.79
CA PRO A 116 8.56 2.35 5.32
C PRO A 116 9.90 2.65 4.62
N PRO A 117 10.26 3.93 4.49
CA PRO A 117 11.60 4.31 4.07
C PRO A 117 12.65 3.60 4.92
N THR A 118 13.73 3.17 4.27
CA THR A 118 14.94 2.66 4.93
C THR A 118 15.46 3.69 5.94
N LEU A 119 16.21 3.24 6.96
CA LEU A 119 16.80 4.15 7.96
C LEU A 119 17.62 5.26 7.30
N LEU A 120 18.42 4.91 6.27
CA LEU A 120 19.18 5.88 5.47
C LEU A 120 18.28 6.94 4.82
N ARG A 121 17.18 6.52 4.16
CA ARG A 121 16.22 7.45 3.56
C ARG A 121 15.53 8.31 4.62
N ARG A 122 15.22 7.77 5.80
CA ARG A 122 14.63 8.54 6.92
C ARG A 122 15.59 9.61 7.42
N VAL A 123 16.86 9.27 7.62
CA VAL A 123 17.90 10.22 8.04
C VAL A 123 18.09 11.29 6.97
N LYS A 124 18.24 10.91 5.70
CA LYS A 124 18.35 11.84 4.57
C LYS A 124 17.17 12.82 4.50
N ASN A 125 15.94 12.32 4.60
CA ASN A 125 14.73 13.16 4.58
C ASN A 125 14.68 14.11 5.79
N ARG A 126 15.14 13.67 6.97
CA ARG A 126 15.23 14.52 8.16
C ARG A 126 16.27 15.62 8.00
N ILE A 127 17.44 15.31 7.43
CA ILE A 127 18.50 16.29 7.13
C ILE A 127 18.00 17.31 6.11
N LYS A 128 17.37 16.87 5.01
CA LYS A 128 16.79 17.75 3.97
C LYS A 128 15.74 18.71 4.55
N LYS A 129 15.03 18.32 5.60
CA LYS A 129 14.04 19.18 6.26
C LYS A 129 14.66 20.24 7.19
N ILE A 130 15.88 20.00 7.70
CA ILE A 130 16.56 20.87 8.66
C ILE A 130 17.53 21.83 7.95
N MET A 131 18.13 21.41 6.84
CA MET A 131 18.98 22.30 6.04
C MET A 131 18.12 23.07 5.03
N PRO A 132 18.28 24.39 4.90
CA PRO A 132 17.57 25.22 3.92
C PRO A 132 17.88 24.82 2.48
#